data_AF-A0A5E4XKU3-F1
#
_entry.id   AF-A0A5E4XKU3-F1
#
_cell.length_a   1.000
_cell.length_b   1.000
_cell.length_c   1.000
_cell.angle_alpha   90.00
_cell.angle_beta   90.00
_cell.angle_gamma   90.00
#
_symmetry.space_group_name_H-M   'P 1'
#
loop_
_entity.id
_entity.type
_entity.pdbx_description
1 polymer ?
#
loop_
_entity_poly.entity_id
_entity_poly.type
_entity_poly.pdbx_seq_one_letter_code
_entity_poly.pdbx_strand_id
1 'polypeptide(L)'
;MEQPKNIHVFPPSLQQRDNDLYRETLRLIRNRLRKYSYTSVLAAFAERTDSKATSPQNMTLQLPWVADRIVLCLLRDNRRLYGHLPFPDREVDRCLNSAFSRMGNGLSAIASSPLELLIRSAILPQLPYQRGFDFDAFARQFDLAEKLPPDCRLRTYLQTTLGMPLFDFLELALYFWLKSSGTMFDLANNDHWPAVRRSFSNQVVDKFLARLMRPQESLRAELGEADADEWHQPALLYRTPFATVGKQEFFFGGFNLRRNLEHAFADSVAASTDSKVRQAFDKYLEAYVGESLRRVPGEVLDEANTRRRFSVEGKCCDYATIYGNDIVLLEVKNKWLSHDMPAVGSVNTYKTKLRETIIKSKTQLSNVATAIRQKPTYSSFQIWQVVVTSSDLVFGSPRILWEAASDEQVPVILSVDQLDRVLEASRLGHCTLASFLSDLAERNCNPSTKLFLPEMLLRVHPYAAGFHSAHLDPLYQKLAERLANRIGNENRRLGTIAAR
;
A
#
# COMPACT_ATOMS: atom_id res chain seq x y z
N MET A 1 -29.54 -8.01 58.02
CA MET A 1 -28.96 -8.90 57.00
C MET A 1 -29.16 -8.24 55.65
N GLU A 2 -28.19 -7.44 55.22
CA GLU A 2 -28.17 -6.89 53.86
C GLU A 2 -27.52 -7.91 52.93
N GLN A 3 -28.22 -8.28 51.85
CA GLN A 3 -27.66 -9.14 50.81
C GLN A 3 -26.69 -8.34 49.95
N PRO A 4 -25.52 -8.91 49.58
CA PRO A 4 -24.56 -8.21 48.74
C PRO A 4 -25.08 -8.12 47.30
N LYS A 5 -25.04 -6.92 46.74
CA LYS A 5 -25.27 -6.67 45.31
C LYS A 5 -24.19 -7.37 44.49
N ASN A 6 -24.55 -8.47 43.84
CA ASN A 6 -23.75 -9.07 42.78
C ASN A 6 -23.70 -8.10 41.60
N ILE A 7 -22.59 -7.38 41.48
CA ILE A 7 -22.23 -6.66 40.26
C ILE A 7 -21.81 -7.74 39.26
N HIS A 8 -22.73 -8.09 38.35
CA HIS A 8 -22.36 -8.87 37.16
C HIS A 8 -21.43 -8.02 36.30
N VAL A 9 -20.12 -8.21 36.50
CA VAL A 9 -19.10 -7.73 35.56
C VAL A 9 -19.22 -8.63 34.33
N PHE A 10 -19.87 -8.11 33.29
CA PHE A 10 -19.86 -8.77 31.99
C PHE A 10 -18.41 -8.90 31.53
N PRO A 11 -17.98 -10.07 31.01
CA PRO A 11 -16.64 -10.20 30.46
C PRO A 11 -16.47 -9.17 29.34
N PRO A 12 -15.32 -8.47 29.26
CA PRO A 12 -15.08 -7.50 28.21
C PRO A 12 -15.25 -8.17 26.85
N SER A 13 -15.85 -7.45 25.92
CA SER A 13 -15.95 -7.88 24.51
C SER A 13 -14.55 -8.21 23.96
N LEU A 14 -14.46 -9.08 22.96
CA LEU A 14 -13.17 -9.44 22.32
C LEU A 14 -12.35 -8.19 21.91
N GLN A 15 -13.02 -7.16 21.39
CA GLN A 15 -12.40 -5.86 21.05
C GLN A 15 -11.87 -5.07 22.25
N GLN A 16 -12.45 -5.22 23.44
CA GLN A 16 -11.92 -4.61 24.67
C GLN A 16 -10.70 -5.38 25.20
N ARG A 17 -10.68 -6.72 25.08
CA ARG A 17 -9.51 -7.54 25.46
C ARG A 17 -8.29 -7.26 24.55
N ASP A 18 -8.51 -7.05 23.26
CA ASP A 18 -7.44 -6.71 22.31
C ASP A 18 -6.85 -5.30 22.56
N ASN A 19 -7.70 -4.33 22.93
CA ASN A 19 -7.28 -3.00 23.35
C ASN A 19 -6.34 -3.05 24.57
N ASP A 20 -6.62 -3.93 25.53
CA ASP A 20 -5.84 -4.07 26.75
C ASP A 20 -4.47 -4.71 26.47
N LEU A 21 -4.40 -5.75 25.63
CA LEU A 21 -3.15 -6.45 25.31
C LEU A 21 -2.16 -5.58 24.52
N TYR A 22 -2.66 -4.82 23.54
CA TYR A 22 -1.86 -3.89 22.75
C TYR A 22 -1.25 -2.81 23.65
N ARG A 23 -2.10 -2.11 24.43
CA ARG A 23 -1.69 -1.02 25.32
C ARG A 23 -0.79 -1.53 26.43
N GLU A 24 -1.04 -2.71 26.97
CA GLU A 24 -0.18 -3.32 27.98
C GLU A 24 1.21 -3.66 27.42
N THR A 25 1.28 -4.24 26.22
CA THR A 25 2.55 -4.56 25.56
C THR A 25 3.37 -3.30 25.33
N LEU A 26 2.76 -2.25 24.77
CA LEU A 26 3.44 -0.96 24.60
C LEU A 26 3.84 -0.33 25.93
N ARG A 27 2.99 -0.40 26.96
CA ARG A 27 3.30 0.11 28.29
C ARG A 27 4.55 -0.56 28.86
N LEU A 28 4.66 -1.89 28.73
CA LEU A 28 5.80 -2.66 29.23
C LEU A 28 7.08 -2.32 28.46
N ILE A 29 7.03 -2.26 27.13
CA ILE A 29 8.16 -1.85 26.29
C ILE A 29 8.59 -0.43 26.67
N ARG A 30 7.66 0.52 26.66
CA ARG A 30 7.90 1.93 26.99
C ARG A 30 8.54 2.10 28.37
N ASN A 31 8.04 1.42 29.39
CA ASN A 31 8.61 1.48 30.75
C ASN A 31 10.04 0.92 30.80
N ARG A 32 10.37 -0.09 29.98
CA ARG A 32 11.74 -0.59 29.83
C ARG A 32 12.65 0.45 29.16
N LEU A 33 12.17 1.09 28.10
CA LEU A 33 12.93 2.05 27.29
C LEU A 33 13.19 3.38 28.03
N ARG A 34 12.27 3.85 28.86
CA ARG A 34 12.38 5.12 29.61
C ARG A 34 13.56 5.22 30.57
N LYS A 35 14.24 4.11 30.87
CA LYS A 35 15.50 4.12 31.67
C LYS A 35 16.68 4.73 30.91
N TYR A 36 16.59 4.79 29.58
CA TYR A 36 17.64 5.21 28.67
C TYR A 36 17.33 6.56 28.03
N SER A 37 18.31 7.16 27.38
CA SER A 37 18.18 8.39 26.62
C SER A 37 17.27 8.20 25.41
N TYR A 38 16.25 9.06 25.29
CA TYR A 38 15.27 9.02 24.21
C TYR A 38 15.92 8.96 22.82
N THR A 39 16.92 9.81 22.57
CA THR A 39 17.59 9.89 21.26
C THR A 39 18.41 8.64 20.97
N SER A 40 19.05 8.04 21.99
CA SER A 40 19.79 6.77 21.81
C SER A 40 18.85 5.59 21.52
N VAL A 41 17.68 5.56 22.17
CA VAL A 41 16.65 4.54 21.91
C VAL A 41 16.09 4.71 20.49
N LEU A 42 15.71 5.95 20.13
CA LEU A 42 15.16 6.24 18.81
C LEU A 42 16.16 5.94 17.69
N ALA A 43 17.44 6.30 17.85
CA ALA A 43 18.49 5.99 16.89
C ALA A 43 18.64 4.48 16.68
N ALA A 44 18.68 3.71 17.77
CA ALA A 44 18.88 2.26 17.68
C ALA A 44 17.73 1.55 16.96
N PHE A 45 16.47 1.95 17.21
CA PHE A 45 15.34 1.37 16.49
C PHE A 45 15.20 1.91 15.06
N ALA A 46 15.54 3.18 14.80
CA ALA A 46 15.58 3.75 13.46
C ALA A 46 16.56 2.97 12.56
N GLU A 47 17.75 2.61 13.06
CA GLU A 47 18.68 1.76 12.30
C GLU A 47 18.09 0.38 11.97
N ARG A 48 17.26 -0.20 12.86
CA ARG A 48 16.60 -1.49 12.59
C ARG A 48 15.45 -1.41 11.58
N THR A 49 14.87 -0.23 11.36
CA THR A 49 13.89 -0.03 10.28
C THR A 49 14.55 -0.02 8.90
N ASP A 50 15.84 0.32 8.83
CA ASP A 50 16.64 0.35 7.60
C ASP A 50 17.44 -0.94 7.44
N SER A 51 16.77 -2.03 7.03
CA SER A 51 17.42 -3.33 6.93
C SER A 51 18.52 -3.32 5.86
N LYS A 52 19.78 -3.35 6.32
CA LYS A 52 20.97 -3.56 5.47
C LYS A 52 21.12 -5.02 5.01
N ALA A 53 20.11 -5.86 5.23
CA ALA A 53 20.17 -7.27 4.89
C ALA A 53 20.24 -7.47 3.37
N THR A 54 21.12 -8.36 2.94
CA THR A 54 21.33 -8.68 1.51
C THR A 54 20.33 -9.70 0.97
N SER A 55 19.54 -10.35 1.84
CA SER A 55 18.51 -11.33 1.43
C SER A 55 17.19 -11.11 2.17
N PRO A 56 16.03 -11.46 1.55
CA PRO A 56 14.72 -11.36 2.20
C PRO A 56 14.60 -12.21 3.48
N GLN A 57 15.27 -13.37 3.53
CA GLN A 57 15.27 -14.21 4.74
C GLN A 57 16.00 -13.50 5.89
N ASN A 58 17.17 -12.93 5.62
CA ASN A 58 17.95 -12.22 6.64
C ASN A 58 17.24 -10.96 7.12
N MET A 59 16.54 -10.25 6.23
CA MET A 59 15.71 -9.11 6.60
C MET A 59 14.55 -9.52 7.52
N THR A 60 13.89 -10.65 7.24
CA THR A 60 12.78 -11.14 8.08
C THR A 60 13.25 -11.43 9.50
N LEU A 61 14.46 -11.96 9.67
CA LEU A 61 15.05 -12.24 11.00
C LEU A 61 15.36 -10.96 11.80
N GLN A 62 15.47 -9.79 11.15
CA GLN A 62 15.73 -8.52 11.83
C GLN A 62 14.45 -7.85 12.36
N LEU A 63 13.28 -8.36 11.99
CA LEU A 63 11.97 -7.86 12.45
C LEU A 63 11.76 -6.34 12.23
N PRO A 64 12.06 -5.76 11.05
CA PRO A 64 12.01 -4.31 10.82
C PRO A 64 10.60 -3.72 11.06
N TRP A 65 9.53 -4.45 10.75
CA TRP A 65 8.16 -4.02 11.04
C TRP A 65 7.87 -3.90 12.53
N VAL A 66 8.55 -4.67 13.37
CA VAL A 66 8.44 -4.58 14.85
C VAL A 66 9.20 -3.35 15.34
N ALA A 67 10.38 -3.08 14.77
CA ALA A 67 11.13 -1.86 15.06
C ALA A 67 10.29 -0.61 14.71
N ASP A 68 9.64 -0.62 13.55
CA ASP A 68 8.74 0.43 13.08
C ASP A 68 7.65 0.79 14.11
N ARG A 69 7.04 -0.24 14.71
CA ARG A 69 6.01 -0.08 15.76
C ARG A 69 6.57 0.48 17.06
N ILE A 70 7.77 0.06 17.44
CA ILE A 70 8.45 0.62 18.60
C ILE A 70 8.79 2.10 18.34
N VAL A 71 9.24 2.45 17.14
CA VAL A 71 9.48 3.85 16.74
C VAL A 71 8.20 4.67 16.85
N LEU A 72 7.08 4.19 16.31
CA LEU A 72 5.78 4.90 16.45
C LEU A 72 5.38 5.10 17.91
N CYS A 73 5.62 4.10 18.76
CA CYS A 73 5.40 4.24 20.20
C CYS A 73 6.30 5.32 20.82
N LEU A 74 7.58 5.39 20.44
CA LEU A 74 8.51 6.42 20.89
C LEU A 74 8.10 7.82 20.42
N LEU A 75 7.65 7.95 19.17
CA LEU A 75 7.20 9.22 18.60
C LEU A 75 5.91 9.73 19.26
N ARG A 76 5.05 8.84 19.76
CA ARG A 76 3.88 9.19 20.59
C ARG A 76 4.22 9.52 22.04
N ASP A 77 5.36 9.07 22.55
CA ASP A 77 5.67 9.23 23.96
C ASP A 77 6.21 10.64 24.29
N ASN A 78 6.16 10.99 25.57
CA ASN A 78 6.82 12.18 26.08
C ASN A 78 8.31 11.92 26.32
N ARG A 79 9.16 12.47 25.45
CA ARG A 79 10.62 12.36 25.55
C ARG A 79 11.21 12.81 26.89
N ARG A 80 10.52 13.66 27.65
CA ARG A 80 10.96 14.11 28.99
C ARG A 80 10.90 13.01 30.05
N LEU A 81 10.22 11.90 29.77
CA LEU A 81 10.10 10.76 30.68
C LEU A 81 11.26 9.76 30.54
N TYR A 82 12.20 10.04 29.65
CA TYR A 82 13.36 9.19 29.38
C TYR A 82 14.57 9.65 30.19
N GLY A 83 15.40 8.71 30.62
CA GLY A 83 16.63 8.96 31.34
C GLY A 83 17.75 9.48 30.44
N HIS A 84 19.00 9.27 30.88
CA HIS A 84 20.19 9.77 30.19
C HIS A 84 21.16 8.67 29.76
N LEU A 85 20.93 7.42 30.18
CA LEU A 85 21.83 6.31 29.89
C LEU A 85 21.78 5.94 28.39
N PRO A 86 22.92 5.63 27.74
CA PRO A 86 22.91 5.15 26.37
C PRO A 86 22.14 3.82 26.27
N PHE A 87 21.36 3.64 25.21
CA PHE A 87 20.63 2.40 24.95
C PHE A 87 21.57 1.31 24.44
N PRO A 88 21.72 0.16 25.12
CA PRO A 88 22.64 -0.89 24.68
C PRO A 88 22.07 -1.71 23.51
N ASP A 89 22.91 -2.09 22.54
CA ASP A 89 22.49 -2.89 21.37
C ASP A 89 21.80 -4.21 21.76
N ARG A 90 22.31 -4.90 22.80
CA ARG A 90 21.69 -6.13 23.33
C ARG A 90 20.24 -5.95 23.81
N GLU A 91 19.85 -4.73 24.18
CA GLU A 91 18.49 -4.42 24.59
C GLU A 91 17.55 -4.26 23.39
N VAL A 92 18.08 -3.87 22.22
CA VAL A 92 17.32 -3.79 20.96
C VAL A 92 16.68 -5.14 20.64
N ASP A 93 17.50 -6.20 20.53
CA ASP A 93 17.01 -7.53 20.16
C ASP A 93 16.07 -8.12 21.22
N ARG A 94 16.31 -7.84 22.51
CA ARG A 94 15.41 -8.25 23.60
C ARG A 94 14.04 -7.58 23.48
N CYS A 95 14.02 -6.28 23.18
CA CYS A 95 12.78 -5.53 22.97
C CYS A 95 12.02 -6.02 21.73
N LEU A 96 12.71 -6.22 20.61
CA LEU A 96 12.11 -6.74 19.38
C LEU A 96 11.51 -8.13 19.58
N ASN A 97 12.28 -9.07 20.15
CA ASN A 97 11.78 -10.43 20.41
C ASN A 97 10.63 -10.43 21.42
N SER A 98 10.72 -9.64 22.49
CA SER A 98 9.64 -9.55 23.47
C SER A 98 8.36 -8.96 22.88
N ALA A 99 8.47 -7.94 22.02
CA ALA A 99 7.35 -7.37 21.29
C ALA A 99 6.75 -8.41 20.33
N PHE A 100 7.59 -9.08 19.54
CA PHE A 100 7.17 -10.09 18.57
C PHE A 100 6.44 -11.27 19.22
N SER A 101 6.99 -11.84 20.29
CA SER A 101 6.33 -12.94 21.02
C SER A 101 4.96 -12.52 21.58
N ARG A 102 4.83 -11.28 22.05
CA ARG A 102 3.56 -10.77 22.58
C ARG A 102 2.53 -10.49 21.48
N MET A 103 2.95 -10.05 20.30
CA MET A 103 2.05 -9.97 19.13
C MET A 103 1.47 -11.34 18.77
N GLY A 104 2.29 -12.39 18.83
CA GLY A 104 1.83 -13.77 18.57
C GLY A 104 0.69 -14.21 19.50
N ASN A 105 0.68 -13.74 20.75
CA ASN A 105 -0.41 -14.03 21.68
C ASN A 105 -1.72 -13.34 21.28
N GLY A 106 -1.66 -12.16 20.64
CA GLY A 106 -2.85 -11.47 20.11
C GLY A 106 -3.53 -12.25 18.98
N LEU A 107 -2.76 -13.00 18.18
CA LEU A 107 -3.33 -13.86 17.14
C LEU A 107 -4.20 -15.00 17.70
N SER A 108 -3.94 -15.45 18.94
CA SER A 108 -4.78 -16.48 19.58
C SER A 108 -6.20 -16.00 19.90
N ALA A 109 -6.37 -14.70 20.12
CA ALA A 109 -7.68 -14.09 20.40
C ALA A 109 -8.60 -14.05 19.17
N ILE A 110 -8.02 -14.13 17.97
CA ILE A 110 -8.73 -14.07 16.69
C ILE A 110 -8.82 -15.43 15.99
N ALA A 111 -8.46 -16.52 16.69
CA ALA A 111 -8.44 -17.88 16.16
C ALA A 111 -9.80 -18.39 15.65
N SER A 112 -10.92 -17.74 16.05
CA SER A 112 -12.26 -18.01 15.53
C SER A 112 -12.56 -17.36 14.17
N SER A 113 -11.66 -16.52 13.67
CA SER A 113 -11.77 -15.91 12.34
C SER A 113 -11.44 -16.92 11.24
N PRO A 114 -11.99 -16.75 10.01
CA PRO A 114 -11.52 -17.50 8.86
C PRO A 114 -9.99 -17.43 8.72
N LEU A 115 -9.39 -18.54 8.29
CA LEU A 115 -7.94 -18.67 8.13
C LEU A 115 -7.36 -17.51 7.30
N GLU A 116 -8.09 -17.05 6.29
CA GLU A 116 -7.66 -15.95 5.44
C GLU A 116 -7.47 -14.63 6.19
N LEU A 117 -8.37 -14.31 7.13
CA LEU A 117 -8.27 -13.10 7.97
C LEU A 117 -7.20 -13.24 9.05
N LEU A 118 -6.99 -14.46 9.56
CA LEU A 118 -5.90 -14.76 10.48
C LEU A 118 -4.54 -14.56 9.80
N ILE A 119 -4.34 -15.15 8.61
CA ILE A 119 -3.11 -14.99 7.82
C ILE A 119 -2.90 -13.51 7.47
N ARG A 120 -3.95 -12.81 7.00
CA ARG A 120 -3.90 -11.36 6.75
C ARG A 120 -3.35 -10.59 7.94
N SER A 121 -3.89 -10.80 9.14
CA SER A 121 -3.49 -10.09 10.36
C SER A 121 -2.02 -10.34 10.74
N ALA A 122 -1.49 -11.52 10.39
CA ALA A 122 -0.11 -11.88 10.66
C ALA A 122 0.87 -11.28 9.64
N ILE A 123 0.52 -11.26 8.36
CA ILE A 123 1.45 -10.87 7.29
C ILE A 123 1.40 -9.37 6.96
N LEU A 124 0.27 -8.69 7.18
CA LEU A 124 0.05 -7.32 6.72
C LEU A 124 1.13 -6.31 7.19
N PRO A 125 1.65 -6.37 8.43
CA PRO A 125 2.75 -5.50 8.87
C PRO A 125 4.08 -5.80 8.16
N GLN A 126 4.28 -7.04 7.70
CA GLN A 126 5.54 -7.55 7.16
C GLN A 126 5.64 -7.33 5.65
N LEU A 127 4.51 -7.39 4.94
CA LEU A 127 4.43 -7.28 3.49
C LEU A 127 5.19 -6.09 2.91
N PRO A 128 5.14 -4.87 3.49
CA PRO A 128 5.88 -3.74 2.95
C PRO A 128 7.38 -4.07 2.85
N TYR A 129 7.99 -4.65 3.89
CA TYR A 129 9.41 -5.01 3.88
C TYR A 129 9.71 -6.20 2.97
N GLN A 130 8.81 -7.19 2.91
CA GLN A 130 9.05 -8.45 2.19
C GLN A 130 8.74 -8.40 0.70
N ARG A 131 7.94 -7.43 0.26
CA ARG A 131 7.69 -7.18 -1.15
C ARG A 131 8.84 -6.34 -1.71
N GLY A 132 9.28 -6.68 -2.92
CA GLY A 132 10.22 -5.84 -3.66
C GLY A 132 9.66 -4.44 -3.85
N PHE A 133 10.54 -3.51 -4.23
CA PHE A 133 10.14 -2.15 -4.55
C PHE A 133 9.67 -2.09 -5.99
N ASP A 134 8.41 -1.71 -6.19
CA ASP A 134 7.84 -1.53 -7.52
C ASP A 134 7.70 -0.03 -7.78
N PHE A 135 8.45 0.50 -8.74
CA PHE A 135 8.44 1.91 -9.12
C PHE A 135 7.11 2.33 -9.79
N ASP A 136 6.29 1.35 -10.16
CA ASP A 136 5.04 1.50 -10.92
C ASP A 136 4.08 2.52 -10.26
N ALA A 137 3.93 2.49 -8.94
CA ALA A 137 3.12 3.48 -8.22
C ALA A 137 3.62 4.91 -8.35
N PHE A 138 4.94 5.10 -8.32
CA PHE A 138 5.54 6.40 -8.53
C PHE A 138 5.37 6.87 -9.98
N ALA A 139 5.61 5.99 -10.96
CA ALA A 139 5.42 6.31 -12.38
C ALA A 139 3.98 6.75 -12.71
N ARG A 140 2.97 6.13 -12.08
CA ARG A 140 1.56 6.53 -12.28
C ARG A 140 1.23 7.92 -11.73
N GLN A 141 1.94 8.40 -10.70
CA GLN A 141 1.79 9.80 -10.27
C GLN A 141 2.35 10.78 -11.31
N PHE A 142 3.43 10.39 -11.99
CA PHE A 142 3.97 11.18 -13.10
C PHE A 142 3.01 11.19 -14.29
N ASP A 143 2.47 10.04 -14.70
CA ASP A 143 1.43 9.95 -15.74
C ASP A 143 0.23 10.86 -15.39
N LEU A 144 -0.16 10.90 -14.11
CA LEU A 144 -1.25 11.75 -13.63
C LEU A 144 -0.89 13.23 -13.80
N ALA A 145 0.30 13.63 -13.35
CA ALA A 145 0.74 15.01 -13.48
C ALA A 145 0.83 15.48 -14.95
N GLU A 146 1.25 14.61 -15.88
CA GLU A 146 1.31 14.92 -17.32
C GLU A 146 -0.09 15.13 -17.91
N LYS A 147 -1.06 14.30 -17.53
CA LYS A 147 -2.41 14.31 -18.10
C LYS A 147 -3.36 15.34 -17.50
N LEU A 148 -3.06 15.86 -16.30
CA LEU A 148 -3.93 16.84 -15.65
C LEU A 148 -3.85 18.22 -16.33
N PRO A 149 -4.97 18.78 -16.82
CA PRO A 149 -4.99 20.13 -17.36
C PRO A 149 -4.50 21.16 -16.33
N PRO A 150 -3.79 22.22 -16.75
CA PRO A 150 -3.20 23.21 -15.85
C PRO A 150 -4.16 23.79 -14.80
N ASP A 151 -5.40 24.07 -15.21
CA ASP A 151 -6.40 24.74 -14.38
C ASP A 151 -7.43 23.78 -13.77
N CYS A 152 -7.18 22.47 -13.81
CA CYS A 152 -8.13 21.51 -13.28
C CYS A 152 -8.07 21.49 -11.74
N ARG A 153 -9.26 21.31 -11.12
CA ARG A 153 -9.43 21.32 -9.66
C ARG A 153 -8.50 20.35 -8.92
N LEU A 154 -8.30 19.14 -9.48
CA LEU A 154 -7.42 18.14 -8.89
C LEU A 154 -5.96 18.59 -8.88
N ARG A 155 -5.47 19.20 -9.96
CA ARG A 155 -4.11 19.74 -10.04
C ARG A 155 -3.90 20.87 -9.04
N THR A 156 -4.82 21.83 -9.00
CA THR A 156 -4.78 22.94 -8.03
C THR A 156 -4.76 22.41 -6.59
N TYR A 157 -5.60 21.42 -6.28
CA TYR A 157 -5.65 20.81 -4.96
C TYR A 157 -4.32 20.14 -4.59
N LEU A 158 -3.76 19.33 -5.48
CA LEU A 158 -2.48 18.66 -5.26
C LEU A 158 -1.34 19.66 -5.07
N GLN A 159 -1.22 20.68 -5.94
CA GLN A 159 -0.18 21.70 -5.82
C GLN A 159 -0.33 22.52 -4.53
N THR A 160 -1.56 22.84 -4.13
CA THR A 160 -1.83 23.55 -2.86
C THR A 160 -1.43 22.70 -1.66
N THR A 161 -1.78 21.40 -1.68
CA THR A 161 -1.50 20.46 -0.59
C THR A 161 0.00 20.19 -0.45
N LEU A 162 0.71 20.08 -1.58
CA LEU A 162 2.16 19.92 -1.61
C LEU A 162 2.90 21.23 -1.32
N GLY A 163 2.23 22.38 -1.53
CA GLY A 163 2.82 23.70 -1.41
C GLY A 163 3.82 24.04 -2.53
N MET A 164 3.79 23.32 -3.65
CA MET A 164 4.71 23.47 -4.79
C MET A 164 4.11 22.91 -6.10
N PRO A 165 4.71 23.23 -7.27
CA PRO A 165 4.33 22.60 -8.54
C PRO A 165 4.51 21.08 -8.54
N LEU A 166 3.65 20.35 -9.28
CA LEU A 166 3.68 18.88 -9.30
C LEU A 166 5.01 18.31 -9.80
N PHE A 167 5.56 18.89 -10.88
CA PHE A 167 6.82 18.42 -11.44
C PHE A 167 8.02 18.77 -10.56
N ASP A 168 7.99 19.89 -9.85
CA ASP A 168 9.02 20.20 -8.84
C ASP A 168 9.03 19.14 -7.74
N PHE A 169 7.84 18.75 -7.25
CA PHE A 169 7.70 17.68 -6.28
C PHE A 169 8.19 16.34 -6.84
N LEU A 170 7.75 15.94 -8.03
CA LEU A 170 8.09 14.63 -8.61
C LEU A 170 9.58 14.51 -8.96
N GLU A 171 10.23 15.57 -9.41
CA GLU A 171 11.67 15.58 -9.70
C GLU A 171 12.49 15.46 -8.41
N LEU A 172 12.13 16.21 -7.35
CA LEU A 172 12.76 16.05 -6.03
C LEU A 172 12.46 14.66 -5.44
N ALA A 173 11.21 14.19 -5.52
CA ALA A 173 10.83 12.89 -5.04
C ALA A 173 11.60 11.78 -5.76
N LEU A 174 11.77 11.85 -7.08
CA LEU A 174 12.59 10.91 -7.82
C LEU A 174 14.05 10.92 -7.32
N TYR A 175 14.62 12.10 -7.12
CA TYR A 175 15.97 12.24 -6.59
C TYR A 175 16.12 11.52 -5.23
N PHE A 176 15.21 11.79 -4.28
CA PHE A 176 15.21 11.14 -2.97
C PHE A 176 14.93 9.64 -3.04
N TRP A 177 14.03 9.22 -3.92
CA TRP A 177 13.70 7.83 -4.14
C TRP A 177 14.95 7.07 -4.63
N LEU A 178 15.71 7.61 -5.59
CA LEU A 178 16.95 7.00 -6.09
C LEU A 178 18.06 6.93 -5.04
N LYS A 179 18.10 7.87 -4.08
CA LYS A 179 19.10 7.93 -3.01
C LYS A 179 18.70 7.21 -1.72
N SER A 180 17.47 6.73 -1.64
CA SER A 180 16.92 6.08 -0.45
C SER A 180 17.48 4.67 -0.17
N SER A 181 18.34 4.10 -1.03
CA SER A 181 19.03 2.83 -0.76
C SER A 181 20.23 2.96 0.19
N GLY A 182 20.44 4.14 0.78
CA GLY A 182 21.50 4.43 1.74
C GLY A 182 20.97 4.89 3.10
N THR A 183 21.89 5.21 3.99
CA THR A 183 21.63 5.77 5.32
C THR A 183 21.18 7.24 5.24
N MET A 184 20.74 7.81 6.36
CA MET A 184 20.52 9.27 6.47
C MET A 184 21.76 10.07 6.02
N PHE A 185 22.96 9.53 6.22
CA PHE A 185 24.21 10.13 5.79
C PHE A 185 24.35 10.19 4.26
N ASP A 186 23.77 9.23 3.54
CA ASP A 186 23.78 9.24 2.07
C ASP A 186 22.77 10.25 1.49
N LEU A 187 21.66 10.46 2.19
CA LEU A 187 20.67 11.52 1.91
C LEU A 187 21.18 12.91 2.30
N ALA A 188 21.92 12.99 3.42
CA ALA A 188 22.52 14.21 3.95
C ALA A 188 23.93 14.48 3.41
N ASN A 189 24.45 13.65 2.50
CA ASN A 189 25.77 13.86 1.92
C ASN A 189 25.76 15.19 1.14
N ASN A 190 26.54 16.15 1.65
CA ASN A 190 26.62 17.51 1.15
C ASN A 190 27.12 17.60 -0.29
N ASP A 191 27.71 16.56 -0.86
CA ASP A 191 28.32 16.62 -2.20
C ASP A 191 27.28 16.85 -3.32
N HIS A 192 26.03 16.45 -3.11
CA HIS A 192 24.98 16.53 -4.14
C HIS A 192 23.97 17.67 -3.90
N TRP A 193 23.91 18.19 -2.67
CA TRP A 193 23.04 19.30 -2.28
C TRP A 193 23.28 20.61 -3.01
N PRO A 194 24.52 20.99 -3.36
CA PRO A 194 24.78 22.17 -4.18
C PRO A 194 24.08 22.10 -5.54
N ALA A 195 24.03 20.94 -6.19
CA ALA A 195 23.33 20.80 -7.47
C ALA A 195 21.82 20.96 -7.30
N VAL A 196 21.22 20.31 -6.30
CA VAL A 196 19.79 20.45 -6.00
C VAL A 196 19.43 21.90 -5.62
N ARG A 197 20.18 22.54 -4.73
CA ARG A 197 19.94 23.93 -4.30
C ARG A 197 20.19 24.97 -5.40
N ARG A 198 21.04 24.68 -6.38
CA ARG A 198 21.20 25.53 -7.58
C ARG A 198 20.00 25.42 -8.53
N SER A 199 19.35 24.27 -8.56
CA SER A 199 18.37 23.91 -9.61
C SER A 199 16.91 24.05 -9.17
N PHE A 200 16.68 24.04 -7.86
CA PHE A 200 15.39 24.28 -7.24
C PHE A 200 15.49 25.52 -6.35
N SER A 201 14.42 26.32 -6.31
CA SER A 201 14.39 27.47 -5.39
C SER A 201 14.45 26.98 -3.94
N ASN A 202 15.08 27.77 -3.07
CA ASN A 202 15.13 27.45 -1.64
C ASN A 202 13.72 27.21 -1.07
N GLN A 203 12.73 27.99 -1.50
CA GLN A 203 11.34 27.81 -1.08
C GLN A 203 10.80 26.42 -1.45
N VAL A 204 11.07 25.91 -2.65
CA VAL A 204 10.61 24.58 -3.09
C VAL A 204 11.30 23.49 -2.28
N VAL A 205 12.63 23.59 -2.10
CA VAL A 205 13.40 22.63 -1.31
C VAL A 205 12.93 22.62 0.15
N ASP A 206 12.74 23.78 0.76
CA ASP A 206 12.29 23.91 2.15
C ASP A 206 10.87 23.35 2.33
N LYS A 207 9.96 23.59 1.37
CA LYS A 207 8.61 23.00 1.39
C LYS A 207 8.65 21.48 1.25
N PHE A 208 9.51 20.95 0.39
CA PHE A 208 9.68 19.51 0.20
C PHE A 208 10.22 18.85 1.48
N LEU A 209 11.28 19.41 2.05
CA LEU A 209 11.87 18.92 3.30
C LEU A 209 10.90 19.04 4.47
N ALA A 210 10.17 20.15 4.61
CA ALA A 210 9.18 20.33 5.67
C ALA A 210 8.03 19.32 5.60
N ARG A 211 7.71 18.80 4.41
CA ARG A 211 6.74 17.70 4.25
C ARG A 211 7.28 16.39 4.81
N LEU A 212 8.55 16.07 4.55
CA LEU A 212 9.17 14.80 4.95
C LEU A 212 9.65 14.80 6.41
N MET A 213 10.22 15.92 6.86
CA MET A 213 10.89 16.10 8.15
C MET A 213 9.96 16.79 9.14
N ARG A 214 9.40 15.99 10.04
CA ARG A 214 8.37 16.44 10.97
C ARG A 214 8.92 16.53 12.40
N PRO A 215 8.71 17.64 13.12
CA PRO A 215 9.09 17.73 14.53
C PRO A 215 8.36 16.66 15.37
N GLN A 216 9.07 16.04 16.30
CA GLN A 216 8.49 14.99 17.15
C GLN A 216 7.30 15.49 17.97
N GLU A 217 7.32 16.75 18.44
CA GLU A 217 6.20 17.34 19.16
C GLU A 217 4.93 17.43 18.30
N SER A 218 5.07 17.75 17.01
CA SER A 218 3.97 17.78 16.04
C SER A 218 3.48 16.36 15.75
N LEU A 219 4.40 15.42 15.50
CA LEU A 219 4.07 14.01 15.27
C LEU A 219 3.32 13.41 16.46
N ARG A 220 3.73 13.72 17.69
CA ARG A 220 3.04 13.26 18.90
C ARG A 220 1.57 13.70 18.93
N ALA A 221 1.31 14.96 18.57
CA ALA A 221 -0.04 15.49 18.56
C ALA A 221 -0.90 14.85 17.45
N GLU A 222 -0.30 14.56 16.29
CA GLU A 222 -0.98 13.98 15.13
C GLU A 222 -1.21 12.46 15.26
N LEU A 223 -0.23 11.73 15.79
CA LEU A 223 -0.30 10.28 15.94
C LEU A 223 -1.29 9.84 17.04
N GLY A 224 -1.65 10.75 17.95
CA GLY A 224 -2.66 10.54 18.99
C GLY A 224 -2.42 9.31 19.88
N GLU A 225 -3.51 8.79 20.43
CA GLU A 225 -3.51 7.51 21.13
C GLU A 225 -3.45 6.36 20.11
N ALA A 226 -2.81 5.27 20.52
CA ALA A 226 -2.61 4.14 19.65
C ALA A 226 -3.84 3.21 19.57
N ASP A 227 -4.13 2.72 18.38
CA ASP A 227 -5.26 1.82 18.09
C ASP A 227 -4.92 0.38 18.52
N ALA A 228 -5.91 -0.39 18.97
CA ALA A 228 -5.78 -1.79 19.37
C ALA A 228 -5.17 -2.66 18.26
N ASP A 229 -5.57 -2.38 17.03
CA ASP A 229 -5.26 -3.17 15.86
C ASP A 229 -3.92 -2.77 15.20
N GLU A 230 -3.26 -1.74 15.72
CA GLU A 230 -2.09 -1.15 15.08
C GLU A 230 -0.94 -2.14 14.90
N TRP A 231 -0.75 -3.12 15.80
CA TRP A 231 0.25 -4.19 15.63
C TRP A 231 0.09 -4.95 14.31
N HIS A 232 -1.14 -5.07 13.82
CA HIS A 232 -1.51 -5.87 12.65
C HIS A 232 -1.71 -5.01 11.40
N GLN A 233 -1.73 -3.69 11.52
CA GLN A 233 -1.86 -2.76 10.40
C GLN A 233 -0.60 -2.76 9.50
N PRO A 234 -0.68 -2.24 8.25
CA PRO A 234 0.51 -1.99 7.43
C PRO A 234 1.50 -1.04 8.12
N ALA A 235 2.77 -1.02 7.70
CA ALA A 235 3.75 -0.03 8.17
C ALA A 235 3.13 1.38 8.13
N LEU A 236 3.15 2.12 9.23
CA LEU A 236 2.55 3.47 9.33
C LEU A 236 3.61 4.56 9.25
N LEU A 237 4.87 4.18 9.51
CA LEU A 237 5.99 5.11 9.57
C LEU A 237 6.32 5.70 8.19
N TYR A 238 5.87 5.09 7.08
CA TYR A 238 5.95 5.71 5.76
C TYR A 238 5.25 7.06 5.68
N ARG A 239 4.24 7.34 6.52
CA ARG A 239 3.61 8.68 6.55
C ARG A 239 4.51 9.76 7.13
N THR A 240 5.57 9.35 7.82
CA THR A 240 6.53 10.18 8.54
C THR A 240 7.90 9.52 8.42
N PRO A 241 8.52 9.53 7.22
CA PRO A 241 9.79 8.82 6.98
C PRO A 241 10.98 9.44 7.73
N PHE A 242 10.81 10.65 8.26
CA PHE A 242 11.76 11.33 9.13
C PHE A 242 11.09 11.96 10.33
N ALA A 243 11.85 12.10 11.42
CA ALA A 243 11.47 12.92 12.56
C ALA A 243 12.62 13.79 13.05
N THR A 244 12.31 14.98 13.55
CA THR A 244 13.28 15.87 14.18
C THR A 244 13.03 15.93 15.69
N VAL A 245 14.07 15.68 16.48
CA VAL A 245 14.04 15.76 17.96
C VAL A 245 15.09 16.76 18.42
N GLY A 246 14.66 17.97 18.76
CA GLY A 246 15.59 19.07 19.02
C GLY A 246 16.38 19.43 17.75
N LYS A 247 17.71 19.23 17.77
CA LYS A 247 18.59 19.45 16.61
C LYS A 247 18.99 18.16 15.89
N GLN A 248 18.50 17.01 16.34
CA GLN A 248 18.82 15.71 15.77
C GLN A 248 17.71 15.28 14.82
N GLU A 249 18.09 14.67 13.71
CA GLU A 249 17.19 14.17 12.70
C GLU A 249 17.31 12.64 12.68
N PHE A 250 16.17 11.99 12.49
CA PHE A 250 16.06 10.54 12.46
C PHE A 250 15.42 10.12 11.15
N PHE A 251 16.02 9.13 10.49
CA PHE A 251 15.54 8.54 9.26
C PHE A 251 15.07 7.12 9.53
N PHE A 252 13.89 6.77 9.04
CA PHE A 252 13.27 5.48 9.30
C PHE A 252 13.36 4.52 8.10
N GLY A 253 14.49 4.59 7.39
CA GLY A 253 14.84 3.67 6.32
C GLY A 253 14.24 3.99 4.95
N GLY A 254 14.93 3.48 3.93
CA GLY A 254 14.57 3.71 2.53
C GLY A 254 13.16 3.26 2.18
N PHE A 255 12.70 2.20 2.82
CA PHE A 255 11.37 1.64 2.61
C PHE A 255 10.26 2.66 2.87
N ASN A 256 10.29 3.27 4.07
CA ASN A 256 9.28 4.22 4.50
C ASN A 256 9.32 5.50 3.63
N LEU A 257 10.50 5.95 3.23
CA LEU A 257 10.64 7.10 2.33
C LEU A 257 10.06 6.82 0.94
N ARG A 258 10.43 5.71 0.30
CA ARG A 258 9.93 5.38 -1.04
C ARG A 258 8.41 5.31 -1.06
N ARG A 259 7.83 4.61 -0.07
CA ARG A 259 6.37 4.46 0.02
C ARG A 259 5.68 5.81 0.27
N ASN A 260 6.27 6.72 1.05
CA ASN A 260 5.77 8.09 1.18
C ASN A 260 5.68 8.81 -0.16
N LEU A 261 6.75 8.68 -0.96
CA LEU A 261 6.89 9.38 -2.23
C LEU A 261 5.99 8.77 -3.32
N GLU A 262 5.88 7.45 -3.37
CA GLU A 262 5.02 6.68 -4.30
C GLU A 262 3.53 6.96 -4.14
N HIS A 263 3.07 7.33 -2.94
CA HIS A 263 1.66 7.51 -2.63
C HIS A 263 1.30 8.95 -2.26
N ALA A 264 2.18 9.92 -2.52
CA ALA A 264 1.98 11.30 -2.09
C ALA A 264 0.69 11.94 -2.64
N PHE A 265 0.37 11.74 -3.93
CA PHE A 265 -0.83 12.30 -4.57
C PHE A 265 -2.09 11.59 -4.08
N ALA A 266 -2.01 10.26 -4.08
CA ALA A 266 -3.00 9.34 -3.56
C ALA A 266 -3.44 9.68 -2.13
N ASP A 267 -2.48 9.76 -1.21
CA ASP A 267 -2.70 10.08 0.20
C ASP A 267 -3.28 11.49 0.37
N SER A 268 -2.81 12.45 -0.44
CA SER A 268 -3.34 13.82 -0.43
C SER A 268 -4.82 13.85 -0.85
N VAL A 269 -5.21 13.06 -1.85
CA VAL A 269 -6.60 12.95 -2.31
C VAL A 269 -7.45 12.18 -1.30
N ALA A 270 -6.92 11.13 -0.69
CA ALA A 270 -7.61 10.35 0.34
C ALA A 270 -7.96 11.21 1.57
N ALA A 271 -7.06 12.12 1.96
CA ALA A 271 -7.28 13.08 3.04
C ALA A 271 -8.25 14.23 2.67
N SER A 272 -8.64 14.36 1.39
CA SER A 272 -9.49 15.45 0.92
C SER A 272 -10.95 15.27 1.39
N THR A 273 -11.52 16.32 1.97
CA THR A 273 -12.96 16.41 2.22
C THR A 273 -13.76 16.73 0.95
N ASP A 274 -13.10 17.16 -0.12
CA ASP A 274 -13.72 17.55 -1.37
C ASP A 274 -14.07 16.32 -2.24
N SER A 275 -15.36 16.04 -2.37
CA SER A 275 -15.84 14.92 -3.20
C SER A 275 -15.51 15.08 -4.68
N LYS A 276 -15.40 16.30 -5.21
CA LYS A 276 -15.09 16.53 -6.63
C LYS A 276 -13.62 16.24 -6.94
N VAL A 277 -12.72 16.50 -5.99
CA VAL A 277 -11.30 16.12 -6.10
C VAL A 277 -11.17 14.60 -6.16
N ARG A 278 -11.86 13.90 -5.25
CA ARG A 278 -11.87 12.42 -5.23
C ARG A 278 -12.44 11.83 -6.53
N GLN A 279 -13.60 12.31 -6.97
CA GLN A 279 -14.20 11.87 -8.24
C GLN A 279 -13.31 12.12 -9.46
N ALA A 280 -12.57 13.23 -9.50
CA ALA A 280 -11.65 13.51 -10.60
C ALA A 280 -10.48 12.51 -10.62
N PHE A 281 -9.98 12.13 -9.44
CA PHE A 281 -8.93 11.12 -9.32
C PHE A 281 -9.44 9.71 -9.67
N ASP A 282 -10.67 9.38 -9.29
CA ASP A 282 -11.33 8.10 -9.64
C ASP A 282 -11.41 7.93 -11.17
N LYS A 283 -11.86 8.97 -11.87
CA LYS A 283 -11.93 8.99 -13.35
C LYS A 283 -10.56 8.83 -13.99
N TYR A 284 -9.52 9.39 -13.40
CA TYR A 284 -8.17 9.22 -13.89
C TYR A 284 -7.69 7.77 -13.75
N LEU A 285 -7.89 7.16 -12.57
CA LEU A 285 -7.51 5.76 -12.34
C LEU A 285 -8.24 4.82 -13.31
N GLU A 286 -9.53 5.06 -13.52
CA GLU A 286 -10.35 4.34 -14.49
C GLU A 286 -9.82 4.50 -15.93
N ALA A 287 -9.50 5.73 -16.35
CA ALA A 287 -8.92 6.00 -17.66
C ALA A 287 -7.55 5.32 -17.84
N TYR A 288 -6.70 5.36 -16.82
CA TYR A 288 -5.41 4.67 -16.80
C TYR A 288 -5.58 3.16 -17.03
N VAL A 289 -6.49 2.51 -16.28
CA VAL A 289 -6.77 1.08 -16.46
C VAL A 289 -7.24 0.79 -17.88
N GLY A 290 -8.14 1.60 -18.44
CA GLY A 290 -8.61 1.46 -19.82
C GLY A 290 -7.49 1.58 -20.86
N GLU A 291 -6.56 2.52 -20.66
CA GLU A 291 -5.38 2.65 -21.51
C GLU A 291 -4.44 1.45 -21.39
N SER A 292 -4.19 0.96 -20.18
CA SER A 292 -3.36 -0.24 -19.94
C SER A 292 -3.96 -1.48 -20.61
N LEU A 293 -5.28 -1.68 -20.52
CA LEU A 293 -5.96 -2.81 -21.17
C LEU A 293 -5.83 -2.78 -22.70
N ARG A 294 -5.81 -1.59 -23.32
CA ARG A 294 -5.67 -1.47 -24.79
C ARG A 294 -4.25 -1.79 -25.30
N ARG A 295 -3.27 -1.98 -24.41
CA ARG A 295 -1.89 -2.34 -24.79
C ARG A 295 -1.69 -3.83 -24.98
N VAL A 296 -2.64 -4.66 -24.55
CA VAL A 296 -2.55 -6.13 -24.65
C VAL A 296 -3.46 -6.64 -25.77
N PRO A 297 -3.24 -7.88 -26.26
CA PRO A 297 -4.15 -8.50 -27.22
C PRO A 297 -5.59 -8.57 -26.68
N GLY A 298 -6.58 -8.58 -27.57
CA GLY A 298 -7.99 -8.69 -27.20
C GLY A 298 -8.80 -7.43 -27.51
N GLU A 299 -10.11 -7.59 -27.63
CA GLU A 299 -11.03 -6.46 -27.81
C GLU A 299 -11.33 -5.85 -26.44
N VAL A 300 -11.16 -4.53 -26.30
CA VAL A 300 -11.48 -3.78 -25.07
C VAL A 300 -12.70 -2.92 -25.33
N LEU A 301 -13.76 -3.16 -24.55
CA LEU A 301 -14.99 -2.39 -24.54
C LEU A 301 -15.01 -1.52 -23.27
N ASP A 302 -15.22 -0.21 -23.44
CA ASP A 302 -15.58 0.66 -22.31
C ASP A 302 -17.04 0.43 -21.88
N GLU A 303 -17.50 1.14 -20.84
CA GLU A 303 -18.86 1.02 -20.32
C GLU A 303 -19.93 1.20 -21.42
N ALA A 304 -19.77 2.22 -22.27
CA ALA A 304 -20.74 2.55 -23.32
C ALA A 304 -20.82 1.43 -24.39
N ASN A 305 -19.68 0.93 -24.82
CA ASN A 305 -19.61 -0.15 -25.81
C ASN A 305 -20.06 -1.49 -25.21
N THR A 306 -19.75 -1.76 -23.94
CA THR A 306 -20.24 -2.93 -23.19
C THR A 306 -21.77 -2.93 -23.11
N ARG A 307 -22.36 -1.79 -22.74
CA ARG A 307 -23.83 -1.61 -22.72
C ARG A 307 -24.46 -1.89 -24.07
N ARG A 308 -23.90 -1.32 -25.14
CA ARG A 308 -24.41 -1.50 -26.50
C ARG A 308 -24.27 -2.95 -26.98
N ARG A 309 -23.10 -3.56 -26.80
CA ARG A 309 -22.77 -4.91 -27.28
C ARG A 309 -23.61 -5.98 -26.59
N PHE A 310 -23.73 -5.89 -25.27
CA PHE A 310 -24.40 -6.91 -24.45
C PHE A 310 -25.82 -6.51 -24.04
N SER A 311 -26.34 -5.38 -24.52
CA SER A 311 -27.70 -4.90 -24.19
C SER A 311 -27.94 -4.81 -22.69
N VAL A 312 -26.94 -4.29 -21.96
CA VAL A 312 -26.97 -4.22 -20.48
C VAL A 312 -27.88 -3.07 -20.04
N GLU A 313 -28.97 -3.41 -19.35
CA GLU A 313 -29.81 -2.46 -18.64
C GLU A 313 -29.29 -2.23 -17.21
N GLY A 314 -29.47 -1.02 -16.68
CA GLY A 314 -29.11 -0.69 -15.31
C GLY A 314 -27.60 -0.45 -15.09
N LYS A 315 -26.99 -1.10 -14.10
CA LYS A 315 -25.57 -0.89 -13.77
C LYS A 315 -24.66 -1.68 -14.71
N CYS A 316 -23.59 -1.07 -15.18
CA CYS A 316 -22.59 -1.73 -16.03
C CYS A 316 -21.22 -1.68 -15.35
N CYS A 317 -20.28 -2.44 -15.90
CA CYS A 317 -18.88 -2.44 -15.50
C CYS A 317 -18.10 -1.41 -16.33
N ASP A 318 -17.00 -0.93 -15.78
CA ASP A 318 -16.18 0.11 -16.42
C ASP A 318 -15.55 -0.39 -17.73
N TYR A 319 -15.07 -1.65 -17.74
CA TYR A 319 -14.51 -2.29 -18.94
C TYR A 319 -14.91 -3.75 -19.08
N ALA A 320 -14.95 -4.23 -20.32
CA ALA A 320 -14.97 -5.65 -20.67
C ALA A 320 -13.87 -5.95 -21.68
N THR A 321 -13.18 -7.08 -21.52
CA THR A 321 -12.17 -7.55 -22.48
C THR A 321 -12.53 -8.93 -23.01
N ILE A 322 -12.36 -9.14 -24.31
CA ILE A 322 -12.75 -10.39 -25.00
C ILE A 322 -11.51 -11.07 -25.58
N TYR A 323 -11.30 -12.33 -25.19
CA TYR A 323 -10.19 -13.19 -25.61
C TYR A 323 -10.74 -14.51 -26.15
N GLY A 324 -11.07 -14.57 -27.43
CA GLY A 324 -11.68 -15.78 -28.01
C GLY A 324 -13.02 -16.10 -27.31
N ASN A 325 -13.07 -17.20 -26.56
CA ASN A 325 -14.25 -17.63 -25.81
C ASN A 325 -14.26 -17.18 -24.34
N ASP A 326 -13.34 -16.31 -23.95
CA ASP A 326 -13.29 -15.74 -22.60
C ASP A 326 -13.68 -14.25 -22.61
N ILE A 327 -14.45 -13.84 -21.60
CA ILE A 327 -14.80 -12.43 -21.34
C ILE A 327 -14.36 -12.08 -19.93
N VAL A 328 -13.53 -11.05 -19.77
CA VAL A 328 -13.17 -10.52 -18.45
C VAL A 328 -13.87 -9.18 -18.24
N LEU A 329 -14.69 -9.11 -17.20
CA LEU A 329 -15.41 -7.91 -16.76
C LEU A 329 -14.62 -7.22 -15.65
N LEU A 330 -14.37 -5.92 -15.78
CA LEU A 330 -13.56 -5.15 -14.84
C LEU A 330 -14.33 -3.97 -14.27
N GLU A 331 -14.26 -3.82 -12.95
CA GLU A 331 -14.73 -2.63 -12.23
C GLU A 331 -13.55 -2.01 -11.48
N VAL A 332 -13.28 -0.73 -11.71
CA VAL A 332 -12.20 0.04 -11.11
C VAL A 332 -12.72 0.80 -9.89
N LYS A 333 -11.98 0.73 -8.78
CA LYS A 333 -12.30 1.43 -7.54
C LYS A 333 -11.03 2.05 -6.96
N ASN A 334 -11.01 3.38 -6.93
CA ASN A 334 -10.01 4.12 -6.18
C ASN A 334 -10.38 4.07 -4.68
N LYS A 335 -9.84 3.10 -3.96
CA LYS A 335 -9.98 3.06 -2.51
C LYS A 335 -8.73 2.45 -1.90
N TRP A 336 -8.16 3.20 -0.97
CA TRP A 336 -6.97 2.90 -0.17
C TRP A 336 -7.29 1.91 0.95
N LEU A 337 -7.97 0.84 0.56
CA LEU A 337 -8.66 -0.06 1.47
C LEU A 337 -7.69 -0.75 2.42
N SER A 338 -6.41 -0.92 2.10
CA SER A 338 -5.47 -1.50 3.07
C SER A 338 -5.26 -0.64 4.31
N HIS A 339 -5.38 0.69 4.21
CA HIS A 339 -5.12 1.61 5.32
C HIS A 339 -6.39 1.99 6.11
N ASP A 340 -7.57 1.85 5.50
CA ASP A 340 -8.86 2.18 6.13
C ASP A 340 -9.59 0.93 6.67
N MET A 341 -9.06 -0.25 6.39
CA MET A 341 -9.60 -1.52 6.86
C MET A 341 -8.90 -1.95 8.15
N PRO A 342 -9.63 -2.47 9.14
CA PRO A 342 -8.98 -3.15 10.23
C PRO A 342 -8.17 -4.32 9.67
N ALA A 343 -7.04 -4.63 10.28
CA ALA A 343 -6.30 -5.85 10.08
C ALA A 343 -6.98 -6.98 10.85
N VAL A 344 -7.43 -6.72 12.08
CA VAL A 344 -8.24 -7.63 12.90
C VAL A 344 -9.73 -7.25 12.87
N GLY A 345 -10.57 -8.15 12.36
CA GLY A 345 -12.01 -7.93 12.38
C GLY A 345 -12.82 -9.14 11.95
N SER A 346 -14.12 -9.13 12.27
CA SER A 346 -15.04 -10.16 11.80
C SER A 346 -15.35 -10.00 10.31
N VAL A 347 -15.77 -11.07 9.64
CA VAL A 347 -16.26 -11.03 8.25
C VAL A 347 -17.32 -9.94 8.05
N ASN A 348 -18.22 -9.73 9.01
CA ASN A 348 -19.26 -8.70 8.93
C ASN A 348 -18.69 -7.27 8.98
N THR A 349 -17.64 -7.06 9.77
CA THR A 349 -16.89 -5.78 9.80
C THR A 349 -16.33 -5.48 8.41
N TYR A 350 -15.73 -6.48 7.77
CA TYR A 350 -15.19 -6.37 6.43
C TYR A 350 -16.29 -6.12 5.38
N LYS A 351 -17.38 -6.90 5.40
CA LYS A 351 -18.54 -6.70 4.53
C LYS A 351 -19.09 -5.28 4.64
N THR A 352 -19.19 -4.75 5.86
CA THR A 352 -19.70 -3.39 6.09
C THR A 352 -18.81 -2.32 5.45
N LYS A 353 -17.48 -2.37 5.68
CA LYS A 353 -16.55 -1.38 5.11
C LYS A 353 -16.36 -1.50 3.59
N LEU A 354 -16.53 -2.70 3.04
CA LEU A 354 -16.41 -2.97 1.61
C LEU A 354 -17.72 -2.82 0.82
N ARG A 355 -18.84 -2.54 1.52
CA ARG A 355 -20.19 -2.47 0.95
C ARG A 355 -20.30 -1.59 -0.29
N GLU A 356 -19.87 -0.33 -0.17
CA GLU A 356 -19.94 0.67 -1.25
C GLU A 356 -18.88 0.50 -2.34
N THR A 357 -18.00 -0.48 -2.20
CA THR A 357 -16.91 -0.76 -3.14
C THR A 357 -17.02 -2.18 -3.64
N ILE A 358 -16.19 -3.11 -3.15
CA ILE A 358 -16.12 -4.49 -3.63
C ILE A 358 -17.48 -5.20 -3.73
N ILE A 359 -18.37 -5.05 -2.73
CA ILE A 359 -19.68 -5.71 -2.75
C ILE A 359 -20.58 -5.10 -3.83
N LYS A 360 -20.62 -3.77 -3.94
CA LYS A 360 -21.36 -3.07 -4.99
C LYS A 360 -20.80 -3.41 -6.38
N SER A 361 -19.48 -3.46 -6.54
CA SER A 361 -18.79 -3.88 -7.76
C SER A 361 -19.20 -5.28 -8.21
N LYS A 362 -19.27 -6.24 -7.28
CA LYS A 362 -19.78 -7.58 -7.60
C LYS A 362 -21.19 -7.53 -8.20
N THR A 363 -22.08 -6.74 -7.63
CA THR A 363 -23.45 -6.59 -8.16
C THR A 363 -23.44 -6.02 -9.58
N GLN A 364 -22.56 -5.06 -9.88
CA GLN A 364 -22.40 -4.49 -11.23
C GLN A 364 -21.89 -5.54 -12.22
N LEU A 365 -20.81 -6.23 -11.87
CA LEU A 365 -20.20 -7.28 -12.69
C LEU A 365 -21.18 -8.44 -12.94
N SER A 366 -21.92 -8.85 -11.92
CA SER A 366 -22.94 -9.91 -12.03
C SER A 366 -24.11 -9.50 -12.94
N ASN A 367 -24.51 -8.22 -12.95
CA ASN A 367 -25.55 -7.73 -13.87
C ASN A 367 -25.12 -7.89 -15.33
N VAL A 368 -23.88 -7.48 -15.64
CA VAL A 368 -23.31 -7.62 -16.98
C VAL A 368 -23.15 -9.10 -17.35
N ALA A 369 -22.62 -9.93 -16.45
CA ALA A 369 -22.47 -11.37 -16.69
C ALA A 369 -23.82 -12.05 -17.00
N THR A 370 -24.89 -11.69 -16.30
CA THR A 370 -26.25 -12.20 -16.57
C THR A 370 -26.74 -11.76 -17.96
N ALA A 371 -26.56 -10.50 -18.33
CA ALA A 371 -26.96 -10.00 -19.65
C ALA A 371 -26.19 -10.71 -20.80
N ILE A 372 -24.90 -11.00 -20.60
CA ILE A 372 -24.09 -11.76 -21.55
C ILE A 372 -24.62 -13.19 -21.70
N ARG A 373 -24.88 -13.88 -20.59
CA ARG A 373 -25.36 -15.28 -20.60
C ARG A 373 -26.72 -15.46 -21.25
N GLN A 374 -27.55 -14.42 -21.31
CA GLN A 374 -28.84 -14.44 -22.01
C GLN A 374 -28.69 -14.44 -23.54
N LYS A 375 -27.50 -14.14 -24.07
CA LYS A 375 -27.25 -14.13 -25.52
C LYS A 375 -26.72 -15.50 -25.98
N PRO A 376 -27.38 -16.17 -26.95
CA PRO A 376 -26.95 -17.49 -27.43
C PRO A 376 -25.48 -17.51 -27.92
N THR A 377 -25.02 -16.43 -28.55
CA THR A 377 -23.65 -16.27 -29.05
C THR A 377 -22.58 -16.44 -27.97
N TYR A 378 -22.88 -16.09 -26.71
CA TYR A 378 -21.93 -16.14 -25.60
C TYR A 378 -22.25 -17.25 -24.59
N SER A 379 -23.16 -18.18 -24.93
CA SER A 379 -23.62 -19.23 -24.01
C SER A 379 -22.50 -20.16 -23.56
N SER A 380 -21.49 -20.39 -24.40
CA SER A 380 -20.31 -21.20 -24.11
C SER A 380 -19.11 -20.39 -23.62
N PHE A 381 -19.24 -19.08 -23.45
CA PHE A 381 -18.11 -18.22 -23.09
C PHE A 381 -17.88 -18.28 -21.59
N GLN A 382 -16.61 -18.35 -21.19
CA GLN A 382 -16.22 -18.21 -19.79
C GLN A 382 -16.25 -16.72 -19.43
N ILE A 383 -16.88 -16.39 -18.29
CA ILE A 383 -17.01 -15.00 -17.84
C ILE A 383 -16.28 -14.82 -16.52
N TRP A 384 -15.20 -14.07 -16.56
CA TRP A 384 -14.39 -13.71 -15.40
C TRP A 384 -14.79 -12.34 -14.86
N GLN A 385 -14.80 -12.19 -13.54
CA GLN A 385 -15.12 -10.94 -12.87
C GLN A 385 -13.91 -10.44 -12.09
N VAL A 386 -13.51 -9.18 -12.32
CA VAL A 386 -12.34 -8.58 -11.69
C VAL A 386 -12.72 -7.22 -11.09
N VAL A 387 -12.28 -6.98 -9.86
CA VAL A 387 -12.30 -5.64 -9.26
C VAL A 387 -10.87 -5.14 -9.13
N VAL A 388 -10.60 -3.98 -9.73
CA VAL A 388 -9.28 -3.35 -9.72
C VAL A 388 -9.26 -2.25 -8.66
N THR A 389 -8.32 -2.31 -7.72
CA THR A 389 -8.17 -1.33 -6.65
C THR A 389 -6.88 -0.51 -6.79
N SER A 390 -6.85 0.71 -6.24
CA SER A 390 -5.64 1.54 -6.22
C SER A 390 -4.51 0.94 -5.37
N SER A 391 -4.85 0.18 -4.33
CA SER A 391 -3.90 -0.50 -3.44
C SER A 391 -4.31 -1.96 -3.22
N ASP A 392 -3.34 -2.82 -2.88
CA ASP A 392 -3.62 -4.22 -2.57
C ASP A 392 -4.47 -4.35 -1.29
N LEU A 393 -5.52 -5.16 -1.37
CA LEU A 393 -6.35 -5.47 -0.22
C LEU A 393 -5.76 -6.49 0.72
N VAL A 394 -4.86 -7.36 0.27
CA VAL A 394 -4.28 -8.46 1.06
C VAL A 394 -5.39 -9.26 1.77
N PHE A 395 -6.43 -9.62 1.02
CA PHE A 395 -7.65 -10.19 1.60
C PHE A 395 -7.67 -11.72 1.60
N GLY A 396 -6.62 -12.35 1.08
CA GLY A 396 -6.64 -13.78 0.85
C GLY A 396 -7.64 -14.12 -0.26
N SER A 397 -8.51 -15.09 0.02
CA SER A 397 -9.67 -15.39 -0.81
C SER A 397 -10.83 -14.42 -0.53
N PRO A 398 -11.33 -13.68 -1.52
CA PRO A 398 -12.47 -12.80 -1.33
C PRO A 398 -13.80 -13.56 -1.14
N ARG A 399 -13.79 -14.91 -1.27
CA ARG A 399 -14.93 -15.79 -0.99
C ARG A 399 -15.50 -15.64 0.42
N ILE A 400 -14.68 -15.25 1.40
CA ILE A 400 -15.16 -14.98 2.77
C ILE A 400 -16.22 -13.86 2.80
N LEU A 401 -16.30 -13.01 1.77
CA LEU A 401 -17.34 -11.99 1.64
C LEU A 401 -18.66 -12.54 1.08
N TRP A 402 -18.67 -13.74 0.50
CA TRP A 402 -19.83 -14.34 -0.19
C TRP A 402 -19.90 -15.86 0.01
N GLU A 403 -20.24 -16.30 1.21
CA GLU A 403 -20.27 -17.72 1.62
C GLU A 403 -21.10 -18.65 0.71
N ALA A 404 -22.10 -18.14 0.00
CA ALA A 404 -22.99 -18.93 -0.88
C ALA A 404 -22.73 -18.76 -2.40
N ALA A 405 -21.70 -18.02 -2.80
CA ALA A 405 -21.39 -17.82 -4.22
C ALA A 405 -20.51 -18.96 -4.76
N SER A 406 -20.75 -19.40 -6.00
CA SER A 406 -19.80 -20.27 -6.69
C SER A 406 -18.51 -19.50 -6.98
N ASP A 407 -17.38 -20.22 -7.15
CA ASP A 407 -16.07 -19.57 -7.34
C ASP A 407 -16.04 -18.67 -8.60
N GLU A 408 -16.80 -19.02 -9.65
CA GLU A 408 -16.98 -18.20 -10.86
C GLU A 408 -17.79 -16.91 -10.65
N GLN A 409 -18.54 -16.82 -9.54
CA GLN A 409 -19.33 -15.64 -9.17
C GLN A 409 -18.59 -14.74 -8.17
N VAL A 410 -17.42 -15.15 -7.71
CA VAL A 410 -16.60 -14.38 -6.78
C VAL A 410 -15.59 -13.58 -7.60
N PRO A 411 -15.64 -12.23 -7.59
CA PRO A 411 -14.68 -11.45 -8.34
C PRO A 411 -13.27 -11.63 -7.76
N VAL A 412 -12.29 -11.75 -8.66
CA VAL A 412 -10.88 -11.64 -8.29
C VAL A 412 -10.58 -10.17 -8.02
N ILE A 413 -9.87 -9.88 -6.94
CA ILE A 413 -9.48 -8.51 -6.58
C ILE A 413 -8.00 -8.35 -6.89
N LEU A 414 -7.67 -7.41 -7.76
CA LEU A 414 -6.30 -7.06 -8.12
C LEU A 414 -6.03 -5.60 -7.78
N SER A 415 -4.84 -5.28 -7.26
CA SER A 415 -4.37 -3.90 -7.30
C SER A 415 -4.02 -3.50 -8.73
N VAL A 416 -3.99 -2.19 -9.01
CA VAL A 416 -3.51 -1.69 -10.30
C VAL A 416 -2.07 -2.14 -10.60
N ASP A 417 -1.20 -2.26 -9.60
CA ASP A 417 0.15 -2.84 -9.75
C ASP A 417 0.09 -4.31 -10.21
N GLN A 418 -0.77 -5.11 -9.59
CA GLN A 418 -0.93 -6.52 -9.96
C GLN A 418 -1.50 -6.65 -11.37
N LEU A 419 -2.47 -5.79 -11.74
CA LEU A 419 -3.00 -5.74 -13.09
C LEU A 419 -1.92 -5.38 -14.11
N ASP A 420 -1.16 -4.30 -13.87
CA ASP A 420 -0.09 -3.85 -14.77
C ASP A 420 0.92 -4.98 -15.04
N ARG A 421 1.27 -5.78 -14.02
CA ARG A 421 2.15 -6.94 -14.17
C ARG A 421 1.54 -8.08 -15.00
N VAL A 422 0.25 -8.40 -14.80
CA VAL A 422 -0.45 -9.38 -15.65
C VAL A 422 -0.50 -8.90 -17.09
N LEU A 423 -0.82 -7.63 -17.30
CA LEU A 423 -0.91 -7.03 -18.62
C LEU A 423 0.46 -6.98 -19.29
N GLU A 424 1.54 -6.76 -18.54
CA GLU A 424 2.91 -6.81 -19.06
C GLU A 424 3.26 -8.23 -19.56
N ALA A 425 2.98 -9.26 -18.76
CA ALA A 425 3.16 -10.65 -19.21
C ALA A 425 2.32 -10.96 -20.46
N SER A 426 1.10 -10.39 -20.54
CA SER A 426 0.25 -10.55 -21.71
C SER A 426 0.76 -9.82 -22.95
N ARG A 427 1.27 -8.59 -22.78
CA ARG A 427 1.92 -7.80 -23.83
C ARG A 427 3.14 -8.51 -24.43
N LEU A 428 3.88 -9.22 -23.59
CA LEU A 428 5.03 -10.05 -24.00
C LEU A 428 4.63 -11.40 -24.62
N GLY A 429 3.33 -11.68 -24.75
CA GLY A 429 2.82 -12.92 -25.36
C GLY A 429 2.93 -14.15 -24.46
N HIS A 430 3.19 -13.97 -23.17
CA HIS A 430 3.33 -15.08 -22.23
C HIS A 430 1.99 -15.63 -21.73
N CYS A 431 0.94 -14.80 -21.70
CA CYS A 431 -0.41 -15.19 -21.26
C CYS A 431 -1.49 -14.25 -21.81
N THR A 432 -2.75 -14.52 -21.48
CA THR A 432 -3.84 -13.53 -21.53
C THR A 432 -4.32 -13.23 -20.11
N LEU A 433 -5.06 -12.13 -19.93
CA LEU A 433 -5.70 -11.87 -18.64
C LEU A 433 -6.67 -13.02 -18.26
N ALA A 434 -7.39 -13.57 -19.25
CA ALA A 434 -8.26 -14.72 -19.03
C ALA A 434 -7.49 -15.98 -18.61
N SER A 435 -6.36 -16.29 -19.26
CA SER A 435 -5.58 -17.49 -18.89
C SER A 435 -4.98 -17.38 -17.48
N PHE A 436 -4.55 -16.17 -17.07
CA PHE A 436 -4.12 -15.91 -15.69
C PHE A 436 -5.24 -16.18 -14.68
N LEU A 437 -6.47 -15.73 -14.96
CA LEU A 437 -7.62 -15.94 -14.10
C LEU A 437 -8.04 -17.42 -14.04
N SER A 438 -7.93 -18.12 -15.16
CA SER A 438 -8.16 -19.57 -15.23
C SER A 438 -7.17 -20.36 -14.37
N ASP A 439 -5.86 -20.09 -14.48
CA ASP A 439 -4.83 -20.77 -13.67
C ASP A 439 -4.99 -20.44 -12.18
N LEU A 440 -5.30 -19.19 -11.85
CA LEU A 440 -5.62 -18.79 -10.48
C LEU A 440 -6.82 -19.58 -9.92
N ALA A 441 -7.87 -19.75 -10.73
CA ALA A 441 -9.05 -20.54 -10.33
C ALA A 441 -8.70 -22.02 -10.14
N GLU A 442 -7.98 -22.62 -11.09
CA GLU A 442 -7.56 -24.02 -11.04
C GLU A 442 -6.73 -24.32 -9.77
N ARG A 443 -5.74 -23.47 -9.47
CA ARG A 443 -4.91 -23.60 -8.26
C ARG A 443 -5.73 -23.45 -6.99
N ASN A 444 -6.67 -22.51 -6.96
CA ASN A 444 -7.49 -22.28 -5.78
C ASN A 444 -8.50 -23.42 -5.51
N CYS A 445 -8.82 -24.22 -6.52
CA CYS A 445 -9.61 -25.45 -6.37
C CYS A 445 -8.81 -26.60 -5.72
N ASN A 446 -7.47 -26.56 -5.74
CA ASN A 446 -6.62 -27.60 -5.18
C ASN A 446 -5.89 -27.11 -3.91
N PRO A 447 -6.16 -27.70 -2.72
CA PRO A 447 -5.52 -27.28 -1.47
C PRO A 447 -3.98 -27.27 -1.48
N SER A 448 -3.35 -28.13 -2.29
CA SER A 448 -1.88 -28.23 -2.38
C SER A 448 -1.22 -27.11 -3.20
N THR A 449 -1.99 -26.45 -4.07
CA THR A 449 -1.50 -25.36 -4.94
C THR A 449 -2.22 -24.05 -4.70
N LYS A 450 -3.21 -24.03 -3.78
CA LYS A 450 -4.00 -22.85 -3.40
C LYS A 450 -3.09 -21.69 -3.01
N LEU A 451 -3.37 -20.54 -3.61
CA LEU A 451 -2.62 -19.32 -3.37
C LEU A 451 -3.35 -18.48 -2.32
N PHE A 452 -2.58 -17.85 -1.44
CA PHE A 452 -3.16 -16.86 -0.52
C PHE A 452 -3.54 -15.59 -1.28
N LEU A 453 -2.65 -15.07 -2.13
CA LEU A 453 -2.88 -13.85 -2.92
C LEU A 453 -2.68 -14.10 -4.42
N PRO A 454 -3.43 -13.42 -5.30
CA PRO A 454 -3.19 -13.46 -6.75
C PRO A 454 -1.75 -13.11 -7.13
N GLU A 455 -1.12 -12.17 -6.41
CA GLU A 455 0.27 -11.78 -6.63
C GLU A 455 1.27 -12.93 -6.52
N MET A 456 0.95 -13.98 -5.76
CA MET A 456 1.84 -15.15 -5.66
C MET A 456 2.00 -15.85 -7.02
N LEU A 457 0.97 -15.82 -7.86
CA LEU A 457 1.02 -16.39 -9.21
C LEU A 457 1.94 -15.57 -10.14
N LEU A 458 2.04 -14.25 -9.92
CA LEU A 458 2.92 -13.34 -10.68
C LEU A 458 4.41 -13.59 -10.44
N ARG A 459 4.76 -14.50 -9.52
CA ARG A 459 6.13 -14.94 -9.24
C ARG A 459 6.48 -16.27 -9.89
N VAL A 460 5.55 -16.85 -10.65
CA VAL A 460 5.68 -18.17 -11.28
C VAL A 460 5.60 -18.00 -12.79
N HIS A 461 6.40 -18.77 -13.54
CA HIS A 461 6.30 -18.82 -15.00
C HIS A 461 4.88 -19.29 -15.42
N PRO A 462 4.25 -18.71 -16.46
CA PRO A 462 4.79 -17.72 -17.40
C PRO A 462 4.58 -16.26 -16.98
N TYR A 463 3.96 -16.00 -15.83
CA TYR A 463 3.57 -14.64 -15.39
C TYR A 463 4.70 -13.85 -14.73
N ALA A 464 5.80 -14.53 -14.39
CA ALA A 464 7.02 -13.91 -13.90
C ALA A 464 7.65 -13.03 -15.01
N ALA A 465 7.10 -11.85 -15.21
CA ALA A 465 7.76 -10.73 -15.86
C ALA A 465 8.67 -10.01 -14.84
N GLY A 466 9.58 -9.15 -15.32
CA GLY A 466 10.52 -8.40 -14.47
C GLY A 466 9.84 -7.65 -13.31
N PHE A 467 10.65 -7.14 -12.38
CA PHE A 467 10.16 -6.50 -11.15
C PHE A 467 9.30 -5.23 -11.37
N HIS A 468 9.31 -4.64 -12.57
CA HIS A 468 8.49 -3.49 -12.93
C HIS A 468 7.83 -3.71 -14.29
N SER A 469 6.74 -3.00 -14.52
CA SER A 469 6.01 -3.09 -15.78
C SER A 469 6.69 -2.23 -16.85
N ALA A 470 7.38 -2.86 -17.81
CA ALA A 470 8.24 -2.16 -18.79
C ALA A 470 7.49 -1.10 -19.64
N HIS A 471 6.17 -1.20 -19.77
CA HIS A 471 5.37 -0.14 -20.40
C HIS A 471 5.38 1.21 -19.64
N LEU A 472 5.86 1.22 -18.39
CA LEU A 472 6.06 2.44 -17.59
C LEU A 472 7.46 3.03 -17.75
N ASP A 473 8.40 2.32 -18.38
CA ASP A 473 9.77 2.80 -18.62
C ASP A 473 9.81 4.15 -19.35
N PRO A 474 8.97 4.43 -20.37
CA PRO A 474 8.98 5.73 -21.02
C PRO A 474 8.61 6.89 -20.07
N LEU A 475 7.74 6.65 -19.09
CA LEU A 475 7.39 7.66 -18.08
C LEU A 475 8.57 7.93 -17.15
N TYR A 476 9.25 6.86 -16.73
CA TYR A 476 10.47 6.98 -15.94
C TYR A 476 11.56 7.75 -16.68
N GLN A 477 11.85 7.36 -17.93
CA GLN A 477 12.87 8.00 -18.75
C GLN A 477 12.60 9.49 -18.91
N LYS A 478 11.36 9.87 -19.23
CA LYS A 478 10.97 11.29 -19.31
C LYS A 478 11.22 12.04 -18.00
N LEU A 479 10.80 11.49 -16.86
CA LEU A 479 11.00 12.15 -15.57
C LEU A 479 12.49 12.24 -15.21
N ALA A 480 13.26 11.18 -15.49
CA ALA A 480 14.70 11.17 -15.28
C ALA A 480 15.43 12.18 -16.17
N GLU A 481 15.04 12.31 -17.45
CA GLU A 481 15.55 13.32 -18.38
C GLU A 481 15.22 14.73 -17.91
N ARG A 482 13.98 14.98 -17.45
CA ARG A 482 13.59 16.27 -16.86
C ARG A 482 14.48 16.64 -15.68
N LEU A 483 14.67 15.70 -14.75
CA LEU A 483 15.53 15.89 -13.60
C LEU A 483 16.98 16.14 -14.04
N ALA A 484 17.52 15.32 -14.96
CA ALA A 484 18.89 15.43 -15.47
C ALA A 484 19.15 16.76 -16.19
N ASN A 485 18.20 17.24 -17.00
CA ASN A 485 18.27 18.54 -17.66
C ASN A 485 18.27 19.70 -16.66
N ARG A 486 17.57 19.53 -15.54
CA ARG A 486 17.46 20.56 -14.50
C ARG A 486 18.69 20.62 -13.60
N ILE A 487 19.21 19.49 -13.15
CA ILE A 487 20.34 19.41 -12.21
C ILE A 487 21.71 19.23 -12.88
N GLY A 488 21.73 19.00 -14.20
CA GLY A 488 22.93 18.77 -14.99
C GLY A 488 23.50 17.34 -14.92
N ASN A 489 24.46 17.06 -15.80
CA ASN A 489 25.18 15.76 -15.90
C ASN A 489 26.10 15.44 -14.71
N GLU A 490 26.21 16.34 -13.72
CA GLU A 490 26.93 16.11 -12.45
C GLU A 490 26.37 14.89 -11.69
N ASN A 491 25.21 14.39 -12.11
CA ASN A 491 24.56 13.20 -11.60
C ASN A 491 24.51 12.04 -12.62
N ARG A 492 25.52 11.86 -13.50
CA ARG A 492 25.69 10.60 -14.29
C ARG A 492 25.76 9.31 -13.45
N ARG A 493 25.72 9.42 -12.11
CA ARG A 493 25.51 8.36 -11.11
C ARG A 493 24.18 8.49 -10.34
N LEU A 494 23.14 9.12 -10.91
CA LEU A 494 21.79 8.60 -10.74
C LEU A 494 21.89 7.23 -11.37
N GLY A 495 22.30 6.24 -10.58
CA GLY A 495 22.62 4.91 -11.09
C GLY A 495 21.51 4.53 -12.03
N THR A 496 21.87 3.96 -13.19
CA THR A 496 20.96 3.03 -13.87
C THR A 496 20.22 2.32 -12.76
N ILE A 497 18.92 2.58 -12.57
CA ILE A 497 18.13 1.79 -11.63
C ILE A 497 18.50 0.39 -12.05
N ALA A 498 19.22 -0.31 -11.18
CA ALA A 498 19.66 -1.62 -11.54
C ALA A 498 18.35 -2.34 -11.84
N ALA A 499 18.20 -2.81 -13.07
CA ALA A 499 17.24 -3.85 -13.38
C ALA A 499 17.68 -5.03 -12.49
N ARG A 500 17.30 -4.98 -11.22
CA ARG A 500 17.45 -6.04 -10.25
C ARG A 500 16.20 -6.88 -10.37
#